data_AF-X1JGZ5-F1
#
_entry.id   AF-X1JGZ5-F1
#
_cell.length_a   1.000
_cell.length_b   1.000
_cell.length_c   1.000
_cell.angle_alpha   90.00
_cell.angle_beta   90.00
_cell.angle_gamma   90.00
#
_symmetry.space_group_name_H-M   'P 1'
#
loop_
_entity.id
_entity.type
_entity.pdbx_description
1 polymer ?
#
loop_
_entity_poly.entity_id
_entity_poly.type
_entity_poly.pdbx_seq_one_letter_code
_entity_poly.pdbx_strand_id
1 'polypeptide(L)' 'MRPTGLEGMKPKSVRKKMKDKSFAAKVNREDITSGAEALGIELAEHIALVIEAMQEIADELGL' A
#
# COMPACT_ATOMS: atom_id res chain seq x y z
N MET A 1 6.70 -10.04 -14.29
CA MET A 1 5.38 -9.50 -14.63
C MET A 1 5.17 -8.20 -13.85
N ARG A 2 4.74 -7.11 -14.49
CA ARG A 2 4.35 -5.88 -13.78
C ARG A 2 2.90 -6.06 -13.32
N PRO A 3 2.54 -5.66 -12.09
CA PRO A 3 1.15 -5.75 -11.62
C PRO A 3 0.23 -4.88 -12.50
N THR A 4 -1.00 -5.36 -12.71
CA THR A 4 -2.06 -4.64 -13.43
C THR A 4 -2.98 -4.03 -12.37
N GLY A 5 -2.82 -2.73 -12.11
CA GLY A 5 -3.51 -2.09 -10.98
C GLY A 5 -3.09 -2.72 -9.65
N LEU A 6 -4.06 -3.26 -8.90
CA LEU A 6 -3.84 -4.00 -7.67
C LEU A 6 -3.49 -5.48 -7.89
N GLU A 7 -3.81 -6.05 -9.06
CA GLU A 7 -3.59 -7.47 -9.34
C GLU A 7 -2.08 -7.78 -9.38
N GLY A 8 -1.65 -8.72 -8.53
CA GLY A 8 -0.24 -9.09 -8.37
C GLY A 8 0.63 -8.05 -7.67
N MET A 9 0.04 -7.01 -7.07
CA MET A 9 0.77 -6.02 -6.26
C MET A 9 1.34 -6.67 -5.00
N LYS A 10 2.61 -6.36 -4.67
CA LYS A 10 3.30 -6.90 -3.48
C LYS A 10 3.78 -5.79 -2.56
N PRO A 11 3.82 -6.01 -1.23
CA PRO A 11 4.34 -5.03 -0.28
C PRO A 11 5.75 -4.54 -0.60
N LYS A 12 6.62 -5.43 -1.09
CA LYS A 12 8.00 -5.09 -1.49
C LYS A 12 8.05 -4.04 -2.61
N SER A 13 7.16 -4.13 -3.61
CA SER A 13 7.12 -3.13 -4.69
C SER A 13 6.60 -1.79 -4.20
N VAL A 14 5.60 -1.79 -3.31
CA VAL A 14 5.06 -0.55 -2.71
C VAL A 14 6.11 0.13 -1.84
N ARG A 15 6.77 -0.62 -0.93
CA ARG A 15 7.89 -0.11 -0.11
C ARG A 15 9.03 0.46 -0.97
N LYS A 16 9.36 -0.20 -2.09
CA LYS A 16 10.37 0.33 -3.03
C LYS A 16 9.91 1.65 -3.66
N LYS A 17 8.65 1.72 -4.07
CA LYS A 17 8.05 2.91 -4.70
C LYS A 17 7.87 4.08 -3.72
N MET A 18 7.69 3.83 -2.42
CA MET A 18 7.62 4.86 -1.37
C MET A 18 8.88 5.72 -1.25
N LYS A 19 10.04 5.21 -1.69
CA LYS A 19 11.30 5.97 -1.77
C LYS A 19 11.29 6.99 -2.91
N ASP A 20 10.43 6.82 -3.90
CA ASP A 20 10.20 7.81 -4.95
C ASP A 20 9.38 8.96 -4.36
N LYS A 21 9.96 10.17 -4.38
CA LYS A 21 9.33 11.36 -3.82
C LYS A 21 8.01 11.70 -4.53
N SER A 22 7.88 11.35 -5.81
CA SER A 22 6.71 11.68 -6.64
C SER A 22 5.51 10.77 -6.40
N PHE A 23 5.71 9.49 -6.08
CA PHE A 23 4.64 8.48 -6.04
C PHE A 23 3.53 8.80 -5.04
N ALA A 24 3.90 9.31 -3.88
CA ALA A 24 2.99 9.68 -2.79
C ALA A 24 3.21 11.14 -2.38
N ALA A 25 3.45 12.04 -3.35
CA ALA A 25 3.79 13.45 -3.06
C ALA A 25 2.69 14.23 -2.31
N LYS A 26 1.43 13.78 -2.41
CA LYS A 26 0.27 14.39 -1.73
C LYS A 26 -0.06 13.76 -0.38
N VAL A 27 0.71 12.77 0.05
CA VAL A 27 0.44 11.98 1.26
C VAL A 27 1.60 12.16 2.24
N ASN A 28 1.29 12.28 3.53
CA ASN A 28 2.33 12.27 4.54
C ASN A 28 2.83 10.82 4.72
N ARG A 29 4.14 10.62 4.53
CA ARG A 29 4.76 9.28 4.65
C ARG A 29 4.88 8.83 6.10
N GLU A 30 4.94 9.76 7.05
CA GLU A 30 5.01 9.44 8.48
C GLU A 30 3.72 8.76 8.93
N ASP A 31 2.56 9.26 8.48
CA ASP A 31 1.24 8.68 8.78
C ASP A 31 1.12 7.21 8.37
N ILE A 32 1.77 6.82 7.27
CA ILE A 32 1.79 5.43 6.79
C ILE A 32 2.52 4.51 7.78
N THR A 33 3.60 5.01 8.39
CA THR A 33 4.42 4.22 9.31
C THR A 33 3.80 4.20 10.69
N SER A 34 3.34 5.35 11.18
CA SER A 34 2.67 5.48 12.48
C SER A 34 1.36 4.69 12.53
N GLY A 35 0.63 4.58 11.41
CA GLY A 35 -0.55 3.74 11.32
C GLY A 35 -0.26 2.25 11.54
N ALA A 36 0.83 1.73 10.96
CA ALA A 36 1.26 0.36 11.20
C ALA A 36 1.71 0.15 12.66
N GLU A 37 2.46 1.10 13.22
CA GLU A 37 2.91 1.07 14.62
C GLU A 37 1.73 1.12 15.61
N ALA A 38 0.72 1.95 15.35
CA ALA A 38 -0.48 2.06 16.19
C ALA A 38 -1.30 0.76 16.21
N LEU A 39 -1.26 0.00 15.11
CA LEU A 39 -1.87 -1.34 15.01
C LEU A 39 -0.98 -2.44 15.60
N GLY A 40 0.26 -2.14 15.99
CA GLY A 40 1.21 -3.12 16.51
C GLY A 40 1.68 -4.15 15.49
N ILE A 41 1.61 -3.82 14.19
CA ILE A 41 1.98 -4.72 13.09
C ILE A 41 3.13 -4.14 12.26
N GLU A 42 3.83 -5.03 11.55
CA GLU A 42 4.88 -4.61 10.62
C GLU A 42 4.28 -3.83 9.44
N LEU A 43 4.96 -2.77 8.98
CA LEU A 43 4.50 -2.00 7.81
C LEU A 43 4.27 -2.87 6.55
N ALA A 44 4.94 -4.02 6.43
CA ALA A 44 4.81 -4.90 5.27
C ALA A 44 3.48 -5.65 5.32
N GLU A 45 3.10 -6.06 6.52
CA GLU A 45 1.83 -6.69 6.83
C GLU A 45 0.70 -5.68 6.67
N HIS A 46 0.86 -4.46 7.20
CA HIS A 46 -0.12 -3.39 6.99
C HIS A 46 -0.36 -3.10 5.50
N ILE A 47 0.70 -3.00 4.69
CA ILE A 47 0.56 -2.82 3.23
C ILE A 47 -0.13 -4.02 2.58
N ALA A 48 0.16 -5.26 3.02
CA ALA A 48 -0.49 -6.45 2.47
C ALA A 48 -2.00 -6.44 2.75
N LEU A 49 -2.38 -6.15 4.00
CA LEU A 49 -3.78 -6.05 4.42
C LEU A 49 -4.55 -5.00 3.61
N VAL A 50 -3.96 -3.82 3.40
CA VAL A 50 -4.61 -2.77 2.60
C VAL A 50 -4.76 -3.20 1.13
N ILE A 51 -3.75 -3.88 0.55
CA ILE A 51 -3.86 -4.40 -0.82
C ILE A 51 -5.00 -5.42 -0.91
N GLU A 52 -5.06 -6.38 0.00
CA GLU A 52 -6.11 -7.41 0.01
C GLU A 52 -7.49 -6.77 0.20
N ALA A 53 -7.66 -5.90 1.19
CA ALA A 53 -8.92 -5.20 1.43
C ALA A 53 -9.38 -4.40 0.20
N MET A 54 -8.47 -3.66 -0.46
CA MET A 54 -8.81 -2.92 -1.68
C MET A 54 -9.13 -3.83 -2.87
N GLN A 55 -8.54 -5.01 -2.95
CA GLN A 55 -8.88 -6.01 -3.98
C GLN A 55 -10.28 -6.58 -3.77
N GLU A 56 -10.70 -6.81 -2.53
CA GLU A 56 -12.05 -7.32 -2.21
C GLU A 56 -13.17 -6.36 -2.63
N ILE A 57 -12.92 -5.05 -2.58
CA ILE A 57 -13.88 -4.00 -2.95
C ILE A 57 -13.47 -3.25 -4.23
N ALA A 58 -12.64 -3.85 -5.08
CA ALA A 58 -12.07 -3.16 -6.25
C ALA A 58 -13.15 -2.61 -7.19
N ASP A 59 -14.23 -3.37 -7.41
CA ASP A 59 -15.37 -2.97 -8.24
C ASP A 59 -16.07 -1.71 -7.69
N GLU A 60 -16.20 -1.61 -6.36
CA GLU A 60 -16.82 -0.45 -5.69
C GLU A 60 -15.92 0.80 -5.75
N LEU A 61 -14.61 0.58 -5.77
CA LEU A 61 -13.60 1.64 -5.88
C LEU A 61 -13.33 2.05 -7.35
N GLY A 62 -13.87 1.32 -8.33
CA GLY A 62 -13.61 1.53 -9.76
C GLY A 62 -12.16 1.24 -10.16
N LEU A 63 -11.53 0.25 -9.53
CA LEU A 63 -10.11 -0.13 -9.68
C LEU A 63 -9.89 -1.35 -10.57
#